data_AF-A0ABD5DE57-F1
#
_entry.id   AF-A0ABD5DE57-F1
#
_cell.length_a   1.000
_cell.length_b   1.000
_cell.length_c   1.000
_cell.angle_alpha   90.00
_cell.angle_beta   90.00
_cell.angle_gamma   90.00
#
_symmetry.space_group_name_H-M   'P 1'
#
loop_
_entity.id
_entity.type
_entity.pdbx_description
1 polymer ?
#
loop_
_entity_poly.entity_id
_entity_poly.type
_entity_poly.pdbx_seq_one_letter_code
_entity_poly.pdbx_strand_id
1 'polypeptide(L)' 'MKYSLGPVLYYWPKETLEDFYQQAANCSADTIYLGEAVCSKRRATKVGDWIEMAKTLAASGKQVVLSTLALVQASSE' A
#
# COMPACT_ATOMS: atom_id res chain seq x y z
N MET A 1 -21.01 -6.66 7.28
CA MET A 1 -19.63 -7.16 7.42
C MET A 1 -18.69 -6.05 6.96
N LYS A 2 -17.54 -5.86 7.62
CA LYS A 2 -16.51 -4.90 7.16
C LYS A 2 -15.41 -5.64 6.42
N TYR A 3 -15.17 -5.29 5.17
CA TYR A 3 -14.15 -5.95 4.34
C TYR A 3 -12.86 -5.13 4.30
N SER A 4 -11.72 -5.81 4.19
CA SER A 4 -10.40 -5.18 4.15
C SER A 4 -9.59 -5.71 2.98
N LEU A 5 -8.88 -4.82 2.29
CA LEU A 5 -7.88 -5.15 1.28
C LEU A 5 -6.48 -5.05 1.90
N GLY A 6 -5.72 -6.15 1.91
CA GLY A 6 -4.35 -6.18 2.42
C GLY A 6 -3.34 -5.45 1.50
N PRO A 7 -2.13 -5.16 1.99
CA PRO A 7 -1.08 -4.56 1.17
C PRO A 7 -0.54 -5.57 0.15
N VAL A 8 0.00 -5.06 -0.96
CA VAL A 8 0.63 -5.91 -1.98
C VAL A 8 1.93 -6.51 -1.43
N LEU A 9 2.04 -7.84 -1.47
CA LEU A 9 3.18 -8.60 -0.93
C LEU A 9 4.21 -9.02 -1.99
N TYR A 10 4.09 -8.49 -3.20
CA TYR A 10 4.96 -8.81 -4.33
C TYR A 10 5.59 -7.56 -4.91
N TYR A 11 6.74 -7.73 -5.56
CA TYR A 11 7.35 -6.65 -6.30
C TYR A 11 6.49 -6.30 -7.51
N TRP A 12 5.87 -5.11 -7.48
CA TRP A 12 5.20 -4.50 -8.62
C TRP A 12 5.87 -3.17 -8.99
N PRO A 13 5.98 -2.86 -10.29
CA PRO A 13 6.32 -1.50 -10.73
C PRO A 13 5.36 -0.47 -10.15
N LYS A 14 5.83 0.77 -10.00
CA LYS A 14 5.04 1.87 -9.40
C LYS A 14 3.70 2.08 -10.12
N GLU A 15 3.70 2.13 -11.45
CA GLU A 15 2.51 2.32 -12.27
C GLU A 15 1.44 1.24 -12.00
N THR A 16 1.86 -0.03 -11.91
CA THR A 16 0.95 -1.13 -11.58
C THR A 16 0.33 -0.99 -10.18
N LEU A 17 1.08 -0.49 -9.20
CA LEU A 17 0.55 -0.20 -7.86
C LEU A 17 -0.44 0.96 -7.89
N GLU A 18 -0.13 2.03 -8.62
CA GLU A 18 -1.01 3.20 -8.76
C GLU A 18 -2.35 2.80 -9.39
N ASP A 19 -2.32 2.06 -10.51
CA ASP A 19 -3.52 1.55 -11.18
C ASP A 19 -4.36 0.65 -10.27
N PHE A 20 -3.70 -0.20 -9.48
CA PHE A 20 -4.37 -1.08 -8.53
C PHE A 20 -5.08 -0.31 -7.43
N TYR A 21 -4.42 0.68 -6.81
CA TYR A 21 -5.04 1.47 -5.74
C TYR A 21 -6.09 2.45 -6.27
N GLN A 22 -5.97 2.94 -7.51
CA GLN A 22 -7.05 3.69 -8.17
C GLN A 22 -8.31 2.84 -8.31
N GLN A 23 -8.20 1.56 -8.68
CA GLN A 23 -9.33 0.65 -8.69
C GLN A 23 -9.84 0.33 -7.29
N ALA A 24 -8.94 0.17 -6.31
CA ALA A 24 -9.30 -0.09 -4.92
C ALA A 24 -10.13 1.04 -4.27
N ALA A 25 -9.95 2.28 -4.73
CA ALA A 25 -10.77 3.42 -4.28
C ALA A 25 -12.28 3.19 -4.49
N ASN A 26 -12.65 2.41 -5.51
CA ASN A 26 -14.03 2.12 -5.89
C ASN A 26 -14.52 0.71 -5.51
N CYS A 27 -13.65 -0.11 -4.89
CA CYS A 27 -14.04 -1.47 -4.49
C CYS A 27 -14.95 -1.46 -3.24
N SER A 28 -15.52 -2.62 -2.89
CA SER A 28 -16.41 -2.77 -1.73
C SER A 28 -15.70 -2.86 -0.38
N ALA A 29 -14.36 -2.87 -0.35
CA ALA A 29 -13.62 -2.89 0.91
C ALA A 29 -13.76 -1.54 1.64
N ASP A 30 -13.93 -1.60 2.95
CA ASP A 30 -14.02 -0.42 3.82
C ASP A 30 -12.63 0.08 4.22
N THR A 31 -11.69 -0.85 4.42
CA THR A 31 -10.31 -0.56 4.83
C THR A 31 -9.32 -1.01 3.77
N ILE A 32 -8.38 -0.13 3.42
CA ILE A 32 -7.31 -0.39 2.46
C ILE A 32 -5.97 -0.28 3.18
N TYR A 33 -5.20 -1.36 3.15
CA TYR A 33 -3.83 -1.39 3.62
C TYR A 33 -2.90 -1.16 2.42
N LEU A 34 -1.96 -0.23 2.53
CA LEU A 34 -0.95 0.03 1.50
C LEU A 34 0.39 0.41 2.12
N GLY A 35 1.47 0.23 1.38
CA GLY A 35 2.83 0.52 1.84
C GLY A 35 3.79 -0.63 1.55
N GLU A 36 5.06 -0.43 1.90
CA GLU A 36 6.11 -1.45 1.74
C GLU A 36 6.15 -2.34 2.99
N ALA A 37 5.67 -3.59 2.87
CA ALA A 37 5.60 -4.55 3.96
C ALA A 37 6.67 -5.66 3.90
N VAL A 38 7.41 -5.77 2.79
CA VAL A 38 8.22 -6.95 2.47
C VAL A 38 9.71 -6.64 2.49
N CYS A 39 10.20 -5.69 1.70
CA CYS A 39 11.63 -5.47 1.51
C CYS A 39 12.00 -3.99 1.33
N SER A 40 12.93 -3.50 2.15
CA SER A 40 13.47 -2.14 2.05
C SER A 40 14.27 -1.91 0.75
N LYS A 41 14.89 -2.96 0.22
CA LYS A 41 15.84 -2.91 -0.91
C LYS A 41 15.16 -3.10 -2.27
N ARG A 42 14.08 -3.89 -2.34
CA ARG A 42 13.41 -4.26 -3.61
C ARG A 42 12.06 -3.55 -3.76
N ARG A 43 12.09 -2.22 -3.79
CA ARG A 43 10.90 -1.37 -3.97
C ARG A 43 11.04 -0.44 -5.18
N ALA A 44 9.95 -0.27 -5.92
CA ALA A 44 9.85 0.73 -7.00
C ALA A 44 9.26 2.07 -6.52
N THR A 45 8.50 2.05 -5.42
CA THR A 45 7.69 3.18 -4.93
C THR A 45 8.35 3.83 -3.72
N LYS A 46 8.48 5.16 -3.73
CA LYS A 46 9.06 5.92 -2.61
C LYS A 46 8.01 6.22 -1.54
N VAL A 47 8.47 6.58 -0.34
CA VAL A 47 7.56 6.93 0.78
C VAL A 47 6.59 8.05 0.40
N GLY A 48 7.06 9.11 -0.27
CA GLY A 48 6.19 10.20 -0.71
C GLY A 48 5.05 9.73 -1.61
N ASP A 49 5.34 8.83 -2.55
CA ASP A 49 4.34 8.26 -3.46
C ASP A 49 3.30 7.43 -2.69
N TRP A 50 3.72 6.66 -1.68
CA TRP A 50 2.81 5.93 -0.81
C TRP A 50 1.86 6.86 -0.05
N ILE A 51 2.37 7.99 0.45
CA ILE A 51 1.56 8.99 1.15
C ILE A 51 0.55 9.64 0.21
N GLU A 52 0.92 9.95 -1.03
CA GLU A 52 -0.02 10.54 -2.01
C GLU A 52 -1.13 9.55 -2.43
N MET A 53 -0.80 8.27 -2.65
CA MET A 53 -1.81 7.24 -2.86
C MET A 53 -2.75 7.09 -1.64
N ALA A 54 -2.18 7.14 -0.43
CA ALA A 54 -2.96 7.03 0.81
C ALA A 54 -3.95 8.19 0.97
N LYS A 55 -3.53 9.43 0.65
CA LYS A 55 -4.42 10.60 0.66
C LYS A 55 -5.56 10.45 -0.36
N THR A 56 -5.24 9.99 -1.57
CA THR A 56 -6.24 9.76 -2.62
C THR A 56 -7.29 8.74 -2.19
N LEU A 57 -6.86 7.62 -1.61
CA LEU A 57 -7.77 6.60 -1.07
C LEU A 57 -8.60 7.11 0.11
N ALA A 58 -8.00 7.88 1.01
CA ALA A 58 -8.72 8.45 2.15
C ALA A 58 -9.79 9.44 1.70
N ALA A 59 -9.50 10.23 0.65
CA ALA A 59 -10.46 11.15 0.04
C ALA A 59 -11.65 10.44 -0.62
N SER A 60 -11.53 9.15 -1.00
CA SER A 60 -12.66 8.35 -1.49
C SER A 60 -13.50 7.71 -0.38
N GLY A 61 -13.26 8.09 0.89
CA GLY A 61 -14.00 7.62 2.05
C GLY A 61 -13.53 6.27 2.60
N LYS A 62 -12.38 5.75 2.13
CA LYS A 62 -11.79 4.52 2.67
C LYS A 62 -11.07 4.81 3.98
N GLN A 63 -11.12 3.86 4.92
CA GLN A 63 -10.16 3.83 6.01
C GLN A 63 -8.82 3.36 5.46
N VAL A 64 -7.79 4.18 5.56
CA VAL A 64 -6.47 3.87 4.99
C VAL A 64 -5.50 3.52 6.11
N VAL A 65 -4.78 2.40 5.96
CA VAL A 65 -3.75 1.95 6.91
C VAL A 65 -2.42 1.83 6.19
N LEU A 66 -1.42 2.57 6.65
CA LEU A 66 -0.06 2.47 6.13
C LEU A 66 0.65 1.26 6.75
N SER A 67 1.02 0.32 5.89
CA SER A 67 1.80 -0.86 6.25
C SER A 67 3.28 -0.57 6.08
N THR A 68 4.08 -1.10 6.99
CA THR A 68 5.55 -0.97 6.98
C THR A 68 6.19 -2.35 7.06
N LEU A 69 7.51 -2.40 6.95
CA LEU A 69 8.28 -3.65 6.91
C LEU A 69 7.91 -4.57 8.06
N ALA A 70 7.52 -5.80 7.74
CA ALA A 70 7.25 -6.82 8.75
C ALA A 70 8.51 -7.17 9.56
N LEU A 71 9.69 -7.08 8.93
CA LEU A 71 11.00 -7.14 9.58
C LEU A 71 11.76 -5.84 9.28
N VAL A 72 11.95 -5.02 10.31
CA VAL A 72 12.57 -3.69 10.16
C VAL A 72 14.08 -3.75 10.05
N GLN A 73 14.72 -4.80 10.58
CA GLN A 73 16.17 -4.94 10.58
C GLN A 73 16.59 -6.41 10.46
N ALA A 74 17.61 -6.68 9.65
CA ALA A 74 18.27 -7.98 9.56
C ALA A 74 19.79 -7.80 9.64
N SER A 75 20.53 -8.83 10.10
CA SER A 75 22.00 -8.76 10.20
C SER A 75 22.70 -8.55 8.85
N SER A 76 22.00 -8.80 7.74
CA SER A 76 22.45 -8.59 6.36
C SER A 76 22.08 -7.21 5.78
N GLU A 77 21.50 -6.33 6.58
CA GLU A 77 21.07 -5.01 6.13
C GLU A 77 22.24 -4.05 5.92
#